data_AF-A0A383VV98-F1
#
_entry.id   AF-A0A383VV98-F1
#
_cell.length_a   1.000
_cell.length_b   1.000
_cell.length_c   1.000
_cell.angle_alpha   90.00
_cell.angle_beta   90.00
_cell.angle_gamma   90.00
#
_symmetry.space_group_name_H-M   'P 1'
#
loop_
_entity.id
_entity.type
_entity.pdbx_description
1 polymer ?
#
loop_
_entity_poly.entity_id
_entity_poly.type
_entity_poly.pdbx_seq_one_letter_code
_entity_poly.pdbx_strand_id
1 'polypeptide(L)'
;MCGVTGSSLVYPKPTNSIAEVEPSLMWSPAVLAEVEPSLMWSPAVLAGVGIATDPGALYSAMHSYLASSAVDGVKVDCQAGVGLVGSALGGGPAAAREFQAALEASIATHFPGNHAINCMCHSSENFYRFVATAVARVSDDYYPRDPASSTPHIGACAFNSLYLGALVQPDWDMFQSAHPAGVLHGMARAVSGGAVYVSDKPGQHDFALLRRLVLPDGGVLRAALPGRPTRDCLFADVLRDRQTLLKVWNANPVVGIVGVFNLQGASWDRQRRKFHVHDKRGSTLTTAVTPGDVETLRQPAHSSAAADADADGDGGSSRWADAAAAAGVDGVAAAAAPPQQQQQQLFAMYRYDTEELAVVPSSGSISVALGPSGSDLVWVSPLQVCGSVSFAPLGLVDMFNGGGAVGSCQLAPAHAHAQTAAAAAGGNGGSRGSSSSPVVAAAAAAAVGGSPRAVAALQLKGCGRFLAYSSVRPARVLVNLNSHNFEWDEFTNRLEFEVPQLEGLQCEVQVLYQ
;
A
#
# COMPACT_ATOMS: atom_id res chain seq x y z
N MET A 1 -26.90 43.35 -2.78
CA MET A 1 -25.61 43.33 -3.50
C MET A 1 -24.61 44.14 -2.68
N CYS A 2 -23.76 43.49 -1.90
CA CYS A 2 -22.51 44.11 -1.43
C CYS A 2 -21.40 43.42 -2.21
N GLY A 3 -20.93 44.04 -3.28
CA GLY A 3 -19.73 43.60 -3.98
C GLY A 3 -18.52 44.14 -3.23
N VAL A 4 -17.69 43.25 -2.72
CA VAL A 4 -16.30 43.59 -2.38
C VAL A 4 -15.49 43.25 -3.62
N THR A 5 -15.19 44.26 -4.43
CA THR A 5 -14.21 44.17 -5.52
C THR A 5 -12.85 44.61 -5.00
N GLY A 6 -11.78 43.90 -5.36
CA GLY A 6 -10.42 44.46 -5.33
C GLY A 6 -9.44 43.94 -4.27
N SER A 7 -9.34 42.63 -4.02
CA SER A 7 -8.17 42.08 -3.32
C SER A 7 -7.29 41.30 -4.30
N SER A 8 -6.22 41.91 -4.82
CA SER A 8 -5.23 41.23 -5.67
C SER A 8 -4.39 40.25 -4.84
N LEU A 9 -4.26 39.00 -5.30
CA LEU A 9 -3.35 38.01 -4.71
C LEU A 9 -1.96 38.18 -5.35
N VAL A 10 -1.05 38.85 -4.63
CA VAL A 10 0.32 39.06 -5.06
C VAL A 10 1.21 37.96 -4.48
N TYR A 11 1.64 37.01 -5.31
CA TYR A 11 2.68 36.04 -4.93
C TYR A 11 4.07 36.70 -5.03
N PRO A 12 4.94 36.55 -4.02
CA PRO A 12 6.28 37.16 -4.05
C PRO A 12 7.14 36.53 -5.15
N LYS A 13 7.92 37.35 -5.89
CA LYS A 13 9.00 36.88 -6.79
C LYS A 13 10.28 37.73 -6.75
N PRO A 14 11.45 37.09 -7.00
CA PRO A 14 12.74 37.76 -7.28
C PRO A 14 12.99 38.19 -8.76
N THR A 15 12.07 37.99 -9.72
CA THR A 15 12.26 38.45 -11.13
C THR A 15 10.96 38.84 -11.87
N ASN A 16 11.12 39.71 -12.90
CA ASN A 16 10.15 40.58 -13.60
C ASN A 16 8.98 39.96 -14.41
N SER A 17 8.44 38.80 -14.04
CA SER A 17 7.23 38.26 -14.70
C SER A 17 6.17 37.87 -13.65
N ILE A 18 5.30 38.83 -13.34
CA ILE A 18 4.17 38.69 -12.41
C ILE A 18 2.90 38.46 -13.22
N ALA A 19 2.17 37.40 -12.91
CA ALA A 19 0.75 37.29 -13.29
C ALA A 19 -0.06 37.88 -12.13
N GLU A 20 -0.80 38.95 -12.41
CA GLU A 20 -1.81 39.49 -11.49
C GLU A 20 -3.12 38.76 -11.75
N VAL A 21 -3.66 38.10 -10.72
CA VAL A 21 -4.96 37.44 -10.80
C VAL A 21 -5.90 38.11 -9.80
N GLU A 22 -6.99 38.68 -10.31
CA GLU A 22 -8.05 39.22 -9.46
C GLU A 22 -9.03 38.09 -9.06
N PRO A 23 -9.09 37.70 -7.77
CA PRO A 23 -10.12 36.81 -7.29
C PRO A 23 -11.47 37.54 -7.29
N SER A 24 -12.54 36.85 -7.67
CA SER A 24 -13.89 37.40 -7.67
C SER A 24 -14.79 36.66 -6.67
N LEU A 25 -15.66 37.41 -6.01
CA LEU A 25 -16.61 36.92 -5.03
C LEU A 25 -18.00 36.85 -5.65
N MET A 26 -18.58 35.66 -5.75
CA MET A 26 -19.85 35.52 -6.44
C MET A 26 -20.70 34.38 -5.83
N TRP A 27 -21.94 34.69 -5.44
CA TRP A 27 -22.86 33.78 -4.73
C TRP A 27 -24.29 33.77 -5.31
N SER A 28 -24.91 32.60 -5.49
CA SER A 28 -26.32 32.45 -5.88
C SER A 28 -27.04 31.31 -5.12
N PRO A 29 -28.15 31.58 -4.39
CA PRO A 29 -28.79 30.62 -3.46
C PRO A 29 -29.83 29.62 -4.02
N ALA A 30 -30.21 29.68 -5.29
CA ALA A 30 -31.61 29.38 -5.66
C ALA A 30 -32.09 27.90 -5.58
N VAL A 31 -31.24 26.88 -5.40
CA VAL A 31 -31.69 25.46 -5.51
C VAL A 31 -31.29 24.57 -4.32
N LEU A 32 -30.15 24.82 -3.65
CA LEU A 32 -29.70 24.03 -2.49
C LEU A 32 -30.40 24.38 -1.17
N ALA A 33 -31.08 25.52 -1.13
CA ALA A 33 -31.76 26.06 0.03
C ALA A 33 -32.93 25.19 0.55
N GLU A 34 -33.57 24.41 -0.34
CA GLU A 34 -34.75 23.61 0.02
C GLU A 34 -34.38 22.24 0.63
N VAL A 35 -33.19 21.72 0.35
CA VAL A 35 -32.78 20.34 0.71
C VAL A 35 -31.85 20.28 1.92
N GLU A 36 -30.91 21.23 2.05
CA GLU A 36 -29.96 21.28 3.18
C GLU A 36 -29.74 22.75 3.61
N PRO A 37 -30.58 23.28 4.52
CA PRO A 37 -30.56 24.70 4.91
C PRO A 37 -29.23 25.15 5.54
N SER A 38 -28.40 24.23 6.03
CA SER A 38 -27.06 24.52 6.55
C SER A 38 -26.07 24.99 5.47
N LEU A 39 -26.39 24.75 4.19
CA LEU A 39 -25.64 25.21 3.01
C LEU A 39 -26.22 26.50 2.39
N MET A 40 -27.24 27.10 2.99
CA MET A 40 -27.85 28.38 2.56
C MET A 40 -26.89 29.57 2.61
N TRP A 41 -25.73 29.42 3.21
CA TRP A 41 -24.71 30.44 3.32
C TRP A 41 -23.35 29.74 3.34
N SER A 42 -22.42 30.22 2.52
CA SER A 42 -21.03 29.79 2.60
C SER A 42 -20.29 30.77 3.50
N PRO A 43 -19.86 30.38 4.72
CA PRO A 43 -19.10 31.27 5.60
C PRO A 43 -17.84 31.81 4.92
N ALA A 44 -17.22 31.01 4.05
CA ALA A 44 -16.05 31.42 3.26
C ALA A 44 -16.40 32.58 2.30
N VAL A 45 -17.49 32.46 1.55
CA VAL A 45 -17.93 33.52 0.63
C VAL A 45 -18.35 34.77 1.40
N LEU A 46 -19.07 34.61 2.53
CA LEU A 46 -19.41 35.75 3.40
C LEU A 46 -18.17 36.41 4.03
N ALA A 47 -17.11 35.64 4.27
CA ALA A 47 -15.84 36.12 4.79
C ALA A 47 -14.91 36.72 3.73
N GLY A 48 -15.34 36.85 2.47
CA GLY A 48 -14.54 37.48 1.43
C GLY A 48 -13.69 36.52 0.58
N VAL A 49 -13.86 35.20 0.70
CA VAL A 49 -13.10 34.22 -0.09
C VAL A 49 -13.63 34.17 -1.52
N GLY A 50 -12.76 34.51 -2.48
CA GLY A 50 -13.03 34.42 -3.91
C GLY A 50 -12.21 33.34 -4.60
N ILE A 51 -12.46 33.15 -5.90
CA ILE A 51 -11.72 32.23 -6.76
C ILE A 51 -11.15 32.94 -7.97
N ALA A 52 -10.06 32.39 -8.51
CA ALA A 52 -9.46 32.85 -9.76
C ALA A 52 -10.43 32.64 -10.93
N THR A 53 -10.53 33.65 -11.80
CA THR A 53 -11.36 33.59 -13.01
C THR A 53 -10.68 32.83 -14.15
N ASP A 54 -9.36 32.67 -14.09
CA ASP A 54 -8.57 31.84 -15.01
C ASP A 54 -7.72 30.85 -14.20
N PRO A 55 -8.24 29.65 -13.89
CA PRO A 55 -7.48 28.64 -13.15
C PRO A 55 -6.26 28.13 -13.92
N GLY A 56 -6.29 28.16 -15.26
CA GLY A 56 -5.17 27.74 -16.10
C GLY A 56 -3.96 28.66 -15.94
N ALA A 57 -4.17 29.96 -16.05
CA ALA A 57 -3.14 30.97 -15.81
C ALA A 57 -2.59 30.89 -14.38
N LEU A 58 -3.47 30.74 -13.39
CA LEU A 58 -3.07 30.59 -11.98
C LEU A 58 -2.13 29.40 -11.78
N TYR A 59 -2.57 28.19 -12.15
CA TYR A 59 -1.78 26.98 -11.91
C TYR A 59 -0.51 26.96 -12.74
N SER A 60 -0.53 27.43 -13.99
CA SER A 60 0.69 27.48 -14.82
C SER A 60 1.71 28.47 -14.25
N ALA A 61 1.27 29.64 -13.77
CA ALA A 61 2.17 30.62 -13.14
C ALA A 61 2.82 30.08 -11.85
N MET A 62 2.05 29.37 -11.01
CA MET A 62 2.55 28.74 -9.79
C MET A 62 3.53 27.60 -10.11
N HIS A 63 3.14 26.65 -10.95
CA HIS A 63 3.94 25.45 -11.20
C HIS A 63 5.17 25.73 -12.07
N SER A 64 5.10 26.66 -13.04
CA SER A 64 6.29 27.07 -13.81
C SER A 64 7.38 27.67 -12.92
N TYR A 65 7.00 28.44 -11.90
CA TYR A 65 7.94 28.98 -10.91
C TYR A 65 8.56 27.88 -10.03
N LEU A 66 7.76 26.93 -9.57
CA LEU A 66 8.26 25.81 -8.78
C LEU A 66 9.22 24.94 -9.61
N ALA A 67 8.84 24.60 -10.84
CA ALA A 67 9.69 23.84 -11.76
C ALA A 67 10.99 24.58 -12.11
N SER A 68 10.95 25.90 -12.35
CA SER A 68 12.19 26.69 -12.58
C SER A 68 13.09 26.80 -11.35
N SER A 69 12.53 26.53 -10.16
CA SER A 69 13.25 26.43 -8.89
C SER A 69 13.69 24.99 -8.57
N ALA A 70 13.65 24.08 -9.55
CA ALA A 70 14.01 22.67 -9.42
C ALA A 70 13.17 21.87 -8.39
N VAL A 71 11.91 22.27 -8.18
CA VAL A 71 10.94 21.46 -7.41
C VAL A 71 10.41 20.34 -8.29
N ASP A 72 10.39 19.11 -7.77
CA ASP A 72 10.01 17.91 -8.54
C ASP A 72 8.50 17.64 -8.61
N GLY A 73 7.69 18.30 -7.78
CA GLY A 73 6.26 18.02 -7.66
C GLY A 73 5.53 18.90 -6.64
N VAL A 74 4.23 18.67 -6.46
CA VAL A 74 3.35 19.49 -5.61
C VAL A 74 2.40 18.65 -4.75
N LYS A 75 2.11 19.15 -3.55
CA LYS A 75 0.92 18.75 -2.78
C LYS A 75 -0.08 19.89 -2.87
N VAL A 76 -1.28 19.62 -3.40
CA VAL A 76 -2.27 20.65 -3.71
C VAL A 76 -3.44 20.51 -2.76
N ASP A 77 -3.57 21.49 -1.87
CA ASP A 77 -4.52 21.48 -0.77
C ASP A 77 -5.81 22.25 -1.07
N CYS A 78 -6.79 22.13 -0.17
CA CYS A 78 -8.08 22.84 -0.22
C CYS A 78 -8.89 22.63 -1.52
N GLN A 79 -8.70 21.52 -2.24
CA GLN A 79 -9.33 21.32 -3.55
C GLN A 79 -10.86 21.27 -3.50
N ALA A 80 -11.43 20.62 -2.48
CA ALA A 80 -12.87 20.58 -2.25
C ALA A 80 -13.46 21.96 -1.91
N GLY A 81 -12.62 22.91 -1.50
CA GLY A 81 -13.01 24.29 -1.27
C GLY A 81 -13.52 24.98 -2.54
N VAL A 82 -13.03 24.60 -3.72
CA VAL A 82 -13.48 25.17 -5.01
C VAL A 82 -14.97 24.96 -5.23
N GLY A 83 -15.48 23.76 -4.94
CA GLY A 83 -16.91 23.45 -5.07
C GLY A 83 -17.79 24.32 -4.17
N LEU A 84 -17.33 24.58 -2.94
CA LEU A 84 -18.03 25.39 -1.94
C LEU A 84 -18.25 26.85 -2.36
N VAL A 85 -17.36 27.39 -3.19
CA VAL A 85 -17.38 28.80 -3.63
C VAL A 85 -17.71 28.94 -5.13
N GLY A 86 -17.91 27.83 -5.84
CA GLY A 86 -18.14 27.76 -7.29
C GLY A 86 -19.53 28.16 -7.78
N SER A 87 -20.40 28.65 -6.89
CA SER A 87 -21.82 28.93 -7.21
C SER A 87 -22.03 29.89 -8.39
N ALA A 88 -21.02 30.69 -8.74
CA ALA A 88 -21.06 31.59 -9.88
C ALA A 88 -20.33 31.14 -11.14
N LEU A 89 -19.59 30.02 -11.07
CA LEU A 89 -18.98 29.37 -12.24
C LEU A 89 -19.88 28.24 -12.76
N GLY A 90 -21.19 28.44 -12.74
CA GLY A 90 -22.17 27.41 -13.10
C GLY A 90 -22.42 26.34 -12.03
N GLY A 91 -21.96 26.58 -10.79
CA GLY A 91 -22.14 25.67 -9.65
C GLY A 91 -20.85 24.94 -9.25
N GLY A 92 -20.81 24.45 -8.01
CA GLY A 92 -19.65 23.70 -7.47
C GLY A 92 -19.10 22.62 -8.40
N PRO A 93 -19.96 21.75 -8.98
CA PRO A 93 -19.49 20.69 -9.89
C PRO A 93 -18.83 21.20 -11.17
N ALA A 94 -19.28 22.35 -11.69
CA ALA A 94 -18.71 22.95 -12.90
C ALA A 94 -17.36 23.60 -12.59
N ALA A 95 -17.27 24.34 -11.47
CA ALA A 95 -16.04 24.93 -10.97
C ALA A 95 -14.98 23.87 -10.67
N ALA A 96 -15.35 22.81 -9.94
CA ALA A 96 -14.43 21.72 -9.61
C ALA A 96 -13.90 21.02 -10.87
N ARG A 97 -14.76 20.81 -11.90
CA ARG A 97 -14.33 20.26 -13.19
C ARG A 97 -13.28 21.15 -13.86
N GLU A 98 -13.53 22.45 -13.95
CA GLU A 98 -12.64 23.40 -14.62
C GLU A 98 -11.30 23.52 -13.90
N PHE A 99 -11.33 23.70 -12.58
CA PHE A 99 -10.12 23.81 -11.77
C PHE A 99 -9.31 22.52 -11.75
N GLN A 100 -9.96 21.35 -11.69
CA GLN A 100 -9.24 20.08 -11.73
C GLN A 100 -8.56 19.88 -13.09
N ALA A 101 -9.26 20.16 -14.20
CA ALA A 101 -8.70 20.04 -15.53
C ALA A 101 -7.49 20.99 -15.72
N ALA A 102 -7.61 22.23 -15.27
CA ALA A 102 -6.52 23.20 -15.30
C ALA A 102 -5.33 22.77 -14.42
N LEU A 103 -5.60 22.22 -13.24
CA LEU A 103 -4.59 21.70 -12.33
C LEU A 103 -3.80 20.56 -12.98
N GLU A 104 -4.48 19.54 -13.50
CA GLU A 104 -3.84 18.38 -14.12
C GLU A 104 -3.07 18.76 -15.40
N ALA A 105 -3.59 19.69 -16.21
CA ALA A 105 -2.87 20.20 -17.38
C ALA A 105 -1.56 20.92 -16.99
N SER A 106 -1.59 21.72 -15.93
CA SER A 106 -0.40 22.37 -15.39
C SER A 106 0.60 21.36 -14.83
N ILE A 107 0.12 20.36 -14.08
CA ILE A 107 0.96 19.26 -13.56
C ILE A 107 1.64 18.50 -14.70
N ALA A 108 0.90 18.11 -15.74
CA ALA A 108 1.45 17.39 -16.89
C ALA A 108 2.54 18.19 -17.63
N THR A 109 2.41 19.53 -17.63
CA THR A 109 3.38 20.42 -18.28
C THR A 109 4.65 20.61 -17.45
N HIS A 110 4.53 20.73 -16.13
CA HIS A 110 5.63 21.17 -15.25
C HIS A 110 6.25 20.04 -14.41
N PHE A 111 5.52 18.95 -14.18
CA PHE A 111 5.93 17.80 -13.36
C PHE A 111 5.66 16.49 -14.11
N PRO A 112 6.46 16.14 -15.14
CA PRO A 112 6.18 15.02 -16.04
C PRO A 112 6.15 13.65 -15.33
N GLY A 113 6.72 13.54 -14.13
CA GLY A 113 6.63 12.34 -13.28
C GLY A 113 5.27 12.15 -12.58
N ASN A 114 4.30 13.04 -12.81
CA ASN A 114 3.01 13.03 -12.09
C ASN A 114 3.19 13.12 -10.57
N HIS A 115 4.20 13.87 -10.13
CA HIS A 115 4.48 14.07 -8.71
C HIS A 115 3.48 15.08 -8.15
N ALA A 116 2.25 14.62 -7.92
CA ALA A 116 1.17 15.41 -7.40
C ALA A 116 0.41 14.63 -6.32
N ILE A 117 0.24 15.23 -5.15
CA ILE A 117 -0.62 14.72 -4.09
C ILE A 117 -1.87 15.58 -4.03
N ASN A 118 -3.03 14.98 -4.34
CA ASN A 118 -4.31 15.63 -4.16
C ASN A 118 -4.71 15.62 -2.68
N CYS A 119 -5.04 16.79 -2.13
CA CYS A 119 -5.28 16.96 -0.71
C CYS A 119 -6.54 17.80 -0.46
N MET A 120 -7.25 17.47 0.63
CA MET A 120 -8.59 18.00 0.94
C MET A 120 -9.53 17.92 -0.28
N CYS A 121 -9.54 16.77 -0.94
CA CYS A 121 -10.15 16.56 -2.26
C CYS A 121 -11.25 15.48 -2.25
N HIS A 122 -11.83 15.20 -1.07
CA HIS A 122 -12.79 14.11 -0.85
C HIS A 122 -14.23 14.43 -1.21
N SER A 123 -14.53 15.61 -1.75
CA SER A 123 -15.86 15.85 -2.33
C SER A 123 -16.03 15.01 -3.60
N SER A 124 -17.25 14.51 -3.84
CA SER A 124 -17.57 13.79 -5.09
C SER A 124 -17.34 14.65 -6.34
N GLU A 125 -17.44 15.97 -6.20
CA GLU A 125 -17.13 16.93 -7.27
C GLU A 125 -15.65 16.92 -7.68
N ASN A 126 -14.73 16.54 -6.78
CA ASN A 126 -13.29 16.49 -7.04
C ASN A 126 -12.83 15.10 -7.45
N PHE A 127 -13.05 14.07 -6.63
CA PHE A 127 -12.41 12.77 -6.88
C PHE A 127 -12.97 12.04 -8.12
N TYR A 128 -14.19 12.36 -8.59
CA TYR A 128 -14.69 11.87 -9.89
C TYR A 128 -14.17 12.67 -11.10
N ARG A 129 -13.30 13.66 -10.87
CA ARG A 129 -12.64 14.48 -11.91
C ARG A 129 -11.16 14.19 -12.06
N PHE A 130 -10.60 13.31 -11.24
CA PHE A 130 -9.22 12.87 -11.42
C PHE A 130 -9.13 12.05 -12.69
N VAL A 131 -8.29 12.50 -13.63
CA VAL A 131 -8.04 11.80 -14.90
C VAL A 131 -6.59 11.37 -14.97
N ALA A 132 -5.67 12.26 -14.60
CA ALA A 132 -4.24 12.02 -14.69
C ALA A 132 -3.57 11.86 -13.32
N THR A 133 -3.96 12.64 -12.31
CA THR A 133 -3.27 12.64 -11.02
C THR A 133 -3.62 11.42 -10.18
N ALA A 134 -2.58 10.66 -9.77
CA ALA A 134 -2.78 9.31 -9.27
C ALA A 134 -2.81 9.21 -7.74
N VAL A 135 -2.30 10.19 -7.00
CA VAL A 135 -2.20 10.12 -5.53
C VAL A 135 -3.19 11.08 -4.89
N ALA A 136 -3.93 10.60 -3.87
CA ALA A 136 -4.72 11.48 -3.03
C ALA A 136 -4.62 11.05 -1.57
N ARG A 137 -4.48 12.05 -0.68
CA ARG A 137 -4.55 11.84 0.76
C ARG A 137 -5.93 11.32 1.12
N VAL A 138 -6.07 10.31 1.99
CA VAL A 138 -7.36 9.62 2.28
C VAL A 138 -7.86 9.80 3.71
N SER A 139 -7.41 10.85 4.39
CA SER A 139 -7.76 11.15 5.78
C SER A 139 -7.92 12.67 6.00
N ASP A 140 -8.31 13.05 7.21
CA ASP A 140 -7.99 14.38 7.76
C ASP A 140 -6.50 14.42 8.13
N ASP A 141 -6.00 15.58 8.57
CA ASP A 141 -4.60 15.76 8.98
C ASP A 141 -4.18 14.78 10.09
N TYR A 142 -2.94 14.32 9.98
CA TYR A 142 -2.22 13.78 11.11
C TYR A 142 -1.90 14.90 12.12
N TYR A 143 -2.57 14.87 13.29
CA TYR A 143 -2.38 15.82 14.38
C TYR A 143 -1.48 15.26 15.51
N PRO A 144 -0.13 15.32 15.43
CA PRO A 144 0.76 14.72 16.44
C PRO A 144 0.64 15.32 17.84
N ARG A 145 0.01 16.50 17.97
CA ARG A 145 -0.20 17.17 19.26
C ARG A 145 -1.51 16.81 19.94
N ASP A 146 -2.39 16.08 19.24
CA ASP A 146 -3.64 15.58 19.80
C ASP A 146 -3.55 14.05 19.93
N PRO A 147 -3.23 13.52 21.12
CA PRO A 147 -3.15 12.08 21.31
C PRO A 147 -4.45 11.34 20.94
N ALA A 148 -5.61 12.01 21.01
CA ALA A 148 -6.90 11.40 20.69
C ALA A 148 -7.13 11.20 19.18
N SER A 149 -6.32 11.84 18.32
CA SER A 149 -6.45 11.73 16.86
C SER A 149 -5.65 10.57 16.25
N SER A 150 -4.69 9.99 17.00
CA SER A 150 -3.75 9.03 16.45
C SER A 150 -4.41 7.74 15.96
N THR A 151 -5.24 7.09 16.79
CA THR A 151 -5.91 5.85 16.39
C THR A 151 -7.06 6.06 15.39
N PRO A 152 -7.90 7.12 15.51
CA PRO A 152 -8.92 7.39 14.49
C PRO A 152 -8.35 7.71 13.12
N HIS A 153 -7.16 8.32 13.05
CA HIS A 153 -6.49 8.60 11.79
C HIS A 153 -6.21 7.32 10.99
N ILE A 154 -5.63 6.29 11.62
CA ILE A 154 -5.36 4.99 10.95
C ILE A 154 -6.67 4.33 10.52
N GLY A 155 -7.70 4.36 11.38
CA GLY A 155 -9.03 3.87 11.02
C GLY A 155 -9.58 4.57 9.78
N ALA A 156 -9.55 5.91 9.76
CA ALA A 156 -10.01 6.70 8.62
C ALA A 156 -9.24 6.35 7.33
N CYS A 157 -7.90 6.28 7.39
CA CYS A 157 -7.09 5.91 6.23
C CYS A 157 -7.49 4.53 5.67
N ALA A 158 -7.62 3.52 6.54
CA ALA A 158 -7.96 2.16 6.13
C ALA A 158 -9.36 2.10 5.49
N PHE A 159 -10.38 2.61 6.17
CA PHE A 159 -11.76 2.55 5.69
C PHE A 159 -11.98 3.40 4.43
N ASN A 160 -11.37 4.59 4.33
CA ASN A 160 -11.47 5.41 3.13
C ASN A 160 -10.74 4.78 1.93
N SER A 161 -9.66 4.02 2.18
CA SER A 161 -8.93 3.28 1.14
C SER A 161 -9.75 2.14 0.50
N LEU A 162 -10.81 1.67 1.16
CA LEU A 162 -11.74 0.70 0.55
C LEU A 162 -12.39 1.26 -0.71
N TYR A 163 -12.81 2.52 -0.67
CA TYR A 163 -13.46 3.19 -1.78
C TYR A 163 -12.46 3.95 -2.66
N LEU A 164 -11.64 4.83 -2.06
CA LEU A 164 -10.70 5.68 -2.81
C LEU A 164 -9.59 4.87 -3.46
N GLY A 165 -9.21 3.72 -2.89
CA GLY A 165 -8.22 2.83 -3.49
C GLY A 165 -8.65 2.17 -4.80
N ALA A 166 -9.89 2.38 -5.28
CA ALA A 166 -10.31 2.01 -6.63
C ALA A 166 -10.10 3.14 -7.65
N LEU A 167 -9.87 4.38 -7.19
CA LEU A 167 -9.78 5.58 -8.01
C LEU A 167 -8.36 6.15 -8.05
N VAL A 168 -7.65 6.06 -6.92
CA VAL A 168 -6.34 6.67 -6.70
C VAL A 168 -5.47 5.75 -5.85
N GLN A 169 -4.16 6.00 -5.86
CA GLN A 169 -3.22 5.52 -4.85
C GLN A 169 -3.46 6.27 -3.54
N PRO A 170 -3.93 5.61 -2.47
CA PRO A 170 -4.17 6.29 -1.20
C PRO A 170 -2.87 6.75 -0.55
N ASP A 171 -2.84 8.03 -0.19
CA ASP A 171 -1.83 8.60 0.70
C ASP A 171 -2.38 8.61 2.13
N TRP A 172 -1.71 7.87 3.02
CA TRP A 172 -2.06 7.74 4.43
C TRP A 172 -1.46 8.86 5.28
N ASP A 173 -1.09 9.98 4.66
CA ASP A 173 -0.50 11.17 5.28
C ASP A 173 0.87 10.90 5.93
N MET A 174 1.52 11.99 6.34
CA MET A 174 2.78 11.97 7.09
C MET A 174 2.62 11.44 8.52
N PHE A 175 3.74 11.10 9.15
CA PHE A 175 3.82 10.84 10.59
C PHE A 175 5.16 11.28 11.18
N GLN A 176 5.26 11.30 12.50
CA GLN A 176 6.51 11.55 13.20
C GLN A 176 7.09 10.23 13.71
N SER A 177 8.30 9.88 13.26
CA SER A 177 9.01 8.67 13.63
C SER A 177 9.40 8.63 15.11
N ALA A 178 9.77 9.77 15.69
CA ALA A 178 10.13 9.88 17.11
C ALA A 178 8.90 10.07 18.05
N HIS A 179 7.68 10.07 17.51
CA HIS A 179 6.46 10.21 18.31
C HIS A 179 6.18 8.92 19.10
N PRO A 180 5.52 8.99 20.28
CA PRO A 180 5.11 7.77 21.02
C PRO A 180 4.26 6.78 20.21
N ALA A 181 3.52 7.27 19.22
CA ALA A 181 2.75 6.46 18.27
C ALA A 181 3.53 6.14 16.97
N GLY A 182 4.85 6.36 16.94
CA GLY A 182 5.69 6.23 15.75
C GLY A 182 5.67 4.80 15.19
N VAL A 183 5.82 3.79 16.05
CA VAL A 183 5.77 2.36 15.64
C VAL A 183 4.41 2.01 15.04
N LEU A 184 3.33 2.39 15.74
CA LEU A 184 1.95 2.20 15.29
C LEU A 184 1.72 2.77 13.88
N HIS A 185 2.15 4.02 13.68
CA HIS A 185 2.03 4.71 12.40
C HIS A 185 2.99 4.18 11.33
N GLY A 186 4.18 3.71 11.72
CA GLY A 186 5.14 3.08 10.81
C GLY A 186 4.62 1.77 10.25
N MET A 187 4.11 0.88 11.09
CA MET A 187 3.46 -0.37 10.65
C MET A 187 2.24 -0.09 9.76
N ALA A 188 1.44 0.94 10.08
CA ALA A 188 0.33 1.37 9.23
C ALA A 188 0.80 1.77 7.81
N ARG A 189 1.92 2.48 7.68
CA ARG A 189 2.47 2.84 6.35
C ARG A 189 3.03 1.62 5.62
N ALA A 190 3.67 0.68 6.33
CA ALA A 190 4.19 -0.55 5.75
C ALA A 190 3.09 -1.36 5.02
N VAL A 191 1.89 -1.44 5.62
CA VAL A 191 0.74 -2.16 5.03
C VAL A 191 -0.13 -1.29 4.10
N SER A 192 0.03 0.03 4.11
CA SER A 192 -0.83 0.95 3.33
C SER A 192 -0.70 0.79 1.81
N GLY A 193 0.45 0.34 1.32
CA GLY A 193 0.81 0.39 -0.10
C GLY A 193 1.06 1.80 -0.63
N GLY A 194 1.00 2.83 0.21
CA GLY A 194 1.29 4.23 -0.12
C GLY A 194 2.76 4.61 0.07
N ALA A 195 3.07 5.88 -0.13
CA ALA A 195 4.38 6.44 0.18
C ALA A 195 4.57 6.65 1.69
N VAL A 196 5.84 6.81 2.11
CA VAL A 196 6.21 7.08 3.50
C VAL A 196 6.70 8.51 3.62
N TYR A 197 5.93 9.36 4.28
CA TYR A 197 6.30 10.75 4.56
C TYR A 197 6.55 10.95 6.06
N VAL A 198 7.68 11.55 6.42
CA VAL A 198 8.00 11.88 7.81
C VAL A 198 7.91 13.40 8.04
N SER A 199 7.39 13.79 9.19
CA SER A 199 7.25 15.20 9.60
C SER A 199 7.93 15.49 10.93
N ASP A 200 8.93 14.67 11.28
CA ASP A 200 9.85 14.95 12.37
C ASP A 200 10.56 16.28 12.15
N LYS A 201 10.94 16.93 13.25
CA LYS A 201 11.84 18.08 13.14
C LYS A 201 13.17 17.61 12.54
N PRO A 202 13.82 18.40 11.67
CA PRO A 202 15.16 18.10 11.17
C PRO A 202 16.11 17.71 12.31
N GLY A 203 16.80 16.58 12.16
CA GLY A 203 17.71 16.03 13.17
C GLY A 203 17.05 15.28 14.34
N GLN A 204 15.71 15.22 14.43
CA GLN A 204 14.98 14.53 15.51
C GLN A 204 14.26 13.27 15.04
N HIS A 205 14.84 12.56 14.07
CA HIS A 205 14.23 11.36 13.50
C HIS A 205 14.59 10.13 14.33
N ASP A 206 13.66 9.18 14.46
CA ASP A 206 14.00 7.84 14.93
C ASP A 206 14.48 6.98 13.76
N PHE A 207 15.79 6.99 13.52
CA PHE A 207 16.38 6.18 12.45
C PHE A 207 16.28 4.66 12.69
N ALA A 208 16.10 4.20 13.94
CA ALA A 208 15.91 2.78 14.21
C ALA A 208 14.51 2.33 13.75
N LEU A 209 13.50 3.20 13.90
CA LEU A 209 12.20 2.99 13.26
C LEU A 209 12.26 3.10 11.74
N LEU A 210 12.91 4.13 11.20
CA LEU A 210 12.92 4.36 9.75
C LEU A 210 13.67 3.27 8.97
N ARG A 211 14.72 2.68 9.54
CA ARG A 211 15.42 1.52 8.95
C ARG A 211 14.56 0.27 8.84
N ARG A 212 13.41 0.20 9.53
CA ARG A 212 12.42 -0.88 9.38
C ARG A 212 11.43 -0.61 8.23
N LEU A 213 11.48 0.55 7.60
CA LEU A 213 10.62 0.97 6.49
C LEU A 213 11.38 1.20 5.18
N VAL A 214 12.62 1.69 5.30
CA VAL A 214 13.41 2.24 4.19
C VAL A 214 14.69 1.43 4.00
N LEU A 215 14.97 1.05 2.76
CA LEU A 215 16.19 0.38 2.32
C LEU A 215 17.38 1.36 2.30
N PRO A 216 18.64 0.86 2.24
CA PRO A 216 19.82 1.73 2.20
C PRO A 216 19.88 2.73 1.03
N ASP A 217 19.18 2.46 -0.07
CA ASP A 217 19.09 3.35 -1.24
C ASP A 217 17.98 4.42 -1.11
N GLY A 218 17.27 4.45 0.03
CA GLY A 218 16.11 5.32 0.25
C GLY A 218 14.78 4.77 -0.30
N GLY A 219 14.81 3.63 -0.99
CA GLY A 219 13.61 2.95 -1.48
C GLY A 219 12.81 2.32 -0.34
N VAL A 220 11.53 2.08 -0.59
CA VAL A 220 10.63 1.38 0.34
C VAL A 220 10.17 0.05 -0.26
N LEU A 221 10.01 -0.97 0.57
CA LEU A 221 9.33 -2.21 0.20
C LEU A 221 7.81 -1.98 0.24
N ARG A 222 7.30 -1.23 -0.73
CA ARG A 222 5.90 -0.84 -0.82
C ARG A 222 5.05 -2.04 -1.23
N ALA A 223 3.98 -2.32 -0.48
CA ALA A 223 3.00 -3.33 -0.88
C ALA A 223 2.29 -2.92 -2.19
N ALA A 224 1.83 -3.91 -2.95
CA ALA A 224 1.40 -3.75 -4.34
C ALA A 224 0.01 -3.13 -4.51
N LEU A 225 -0.87 -3.27 -3.51
CA LEU A 225 -2.25 -2.77 -3.57
C LEU A 225 -2.45 -1.65 -2.54
N PRO A 226 -3.56 -0.92 -2.59
CA PRO A 226 -4.00 -0.11 -1.45
C PRO A 226 -4.34 -0.99 -0.24
N GLY A 227 -3.85 -0.63 0.94
CA GLY A 227 -4.20 -1.30 2.19
C GLY A 227 -5.68 -1.14 2.51
N ARG A 228 -6.38 -2.24 2.78
CA ARG A 228 -7.84 -2.25 3.02
C ARG A 228 -8.18 -3.07 4.27
N PRO A 229 -9.28 -2.75 4.98
CA PRO A 229 -9.74 -3.58 6.08
C PRO A 229 -10.03 -5.01 5.58
N THR A 230 -9.74 -6.00 6.41
CA THR A 230 -10.21 -7.38 6.16
C THR A 230 -11.73 -7.44 6.28
N ARG A 231 -12.35 -8.45 5.67
CA ARG A 231 -13.82 -8.54 5.57
C ARG A 231 -14.53 -8.55 6.94
N ASP A 232 -13.93 -9.18 7.94
CA ASP A 232 -14.45 -9.27 9.30
C ASP A 232 -14.42 -7.93 10.06
N CYS A 233 -13.61 -6.96 9.62
CA CYS A 233 -13.58 -5.62 10.20
C CYS A 233 -14.55 -4.63 9.52
N LEU A 234 -15.08 -4.94 8.33
CA LEU A 234 -15.79 -3.95 7.48
C LEU A 234 -17.00 -3.29 8.14
N PHE A 235 -17.71 -4.02 9.01
CA PHE A 235 -18.92 -3.56 9.67
C PHE A 235 -18.76 -3.46 11.20
N ALA A 236 -17.52 -3.46 11.69
CA ALA A 236 -17.21 -3.37 13.11
C ALA A 236 -16.72 -1.96 13.50
N ASP A 237 -17.03 -1.54 14.73
CA ASP A 237 -16.53 -0.27 15.28
C ASP A 237 -15.18 -0.48 15.96
N VAL A 238 -14.12 -0.45 15.16
CA VAL A 238 -12.72 -0.64 15.59
C VAL A 238 -12.20 0.46 16.53
N LEU A 239 -13.00 1.49 16.81
CA LEU A 239 -12.63 2.61 17.69
C LEU A 239 -13.37 2.56 19.05
N ARG A 240 -14.54 1.92 19.13
CA ARG A 240 -15.43 2.04 20.30
C ARG A 240 -16.00 0.74 20.85
N ASP A 241 -16.05 -0.34 20.09
CA ASP A 241 -16.78 -1.56 20.52
C ASP A 241 -16.08 -2.36 21.64
N ARG A 242 -14.81 -2.05 21.95
CA ARG A 242 -13.95 -2.75 22.93
C ARG A 242 -13.76 -4.24 22.64
N GLN A 243 -13.91 -4.64 21.38
CA GLN A 243 -13.84 -6.05 20.98
C GLN A 243 -12.96 -6.21 19.75
N THR A 244 -13.07 -5.30 18.79
CA THR A 244 -12.49 -5.49 17.47
C THR A 244 -11.13 -4.80 17.33
N LEU A 245 -10.13 -5.59 16.97
CA LEU A 245 -8.87 -5.09 16.41
C LEU A 245 -9.07 -4.80 14.92
N LEU A 246 -8.58 -3.67 14.43
CA LEU A 246 -8.54 -3.43 12.99
C LEU A 246 -7.49 -4.35 12.37
N LYS A 247 -7.89 -5.15 11.38
CA LYS A 247 -6.96 -5.84 10.48
C LYS A 247 -6.99 -5.16 9.11
N VAL A 248 -5.82 -4.84 8.57
CA VAL A 248 -5.63 -4.27 7.25
C VAL A 248 -4.79 -5.24 6.43
N TRP A 249 -5.26 -5.66 5.27
CA TRP A 249 -4.53 -6.56 4.39
C TRP A 249 -3.94 -5.83 3.19
N ASN A 250 -2.87 -6.39 2.66
CA ASN A 250 -2.25 -6.02 1.40
C ASN A 250 -1.50 -7.22 0.81
N ALA A 251 -1.00 -7.08 -0.42
CA ALA A 251 -0.24 -8.11 -1.12
C ALA A 251 1.13 -7.59 -1.56
N ASN A 252 2.14 -8.46 -1.51
CA ASN A 252 3.39 -8.33 -2.27
C ASN A 252 3.37 -9.38 -3.42
N PRO A 253 4.39 -9.42 -4.30
CA PRO A 253 4.38 -10.36 -5.44
C PRO A 253 4.18 -11.83 -5.07
N VAL A 254 4.75 -12.26 -3.93
CA VAL A 254 4.62 -13.63 -3.41
C VAL A 254 3.96 -13.68 -2.03
N VAL A 255 4.30 -12.73 -1.16
CA VAL A 255 3.95 -12.77 0.27
C VAL A 255 2.83 -11.77 0.57
N GLY A 256 1.72 -12.23 1.16
CA GLY A 256 0.69 -11.37 1.71
C GLY A 256 1.11 -10.72 3.04
N ILE A 257 0.55 -9.57 3.37
CA ILE A 257 0.78 -8.89 4.66
C ILE A 257 -0.55 -8.47 5.28
N VAL A 258 -0.70 -8.70 6.58
CA VAL A 258 -1.82 -8.22 7.39
C VAL A 258 -1.28 -7.43 8.56
N GLY A 259 -1.63 -6.15 8.64
CA GLY A 259 -1.38 -5.32 9.82
C GLY A 259 -2.55 -5.40 10.79
N VAL A 260 -2.26 -5.60 12.08
CA VAL A 260 -3.26 -5.71 13.15
C VAL A 260 -3.06 -4.54 14.11
N PHE A 261 -4.13 -3.81 14.43
CA PHE A 261 -4.06 -2.56 15.20
C PHE A 261 -5.15 -2.49 16.27
N ASN A 262 -4.76 -2.19 17.51
CA ASN A 262 -5.70 -1.85 18.57
C ASN A 262 -5.98 -0.35 18.57
N LEU A 263 -7.06 0.04 17.89
CA LEU A 263 -7.44 1.45 17.71
C LEU A 263 -8.46 1.97 18.73
N GLN A 264 -8.84 1.14 19.70
CA GLN A 264 -9.94 1.40 20.63
C GLN A 264 -9.65 2.58 21.58
N GLY A 265 -10.71 3.30 21.92
CA GLY A 265 -10.74 4.24 23.05
C GLY A 265 -10.69 5.72 22.68
N ALA A 266 -10.45 6.05 21.41
CA ALA A 266 -10.53 7.42 20.90
C ALA A 266 -11.25 7.49 19.56
N SER A 267 -11.95 8.60 19.29
CA SER A 267 -12.69 8.85 18.04
C SER A 267 -13.11 10.32 17.91
N TRP A 268 -13.57 10.72 16.72
CA TRP A 268 -14.18 12.04 16.54
C TRP A 268 -15.52 12.14 17.27
N ASP A 269 -15.64 13.15 18.12
CA ASP A 269 -16.87 13.46 18.84
C ASP A 269 -17.60 14.60 18.13
N ARG A 270 -18.77 14.30 17.56
CA ARG A 270 -19.58 15.27 16.80
C ARG A 270 -20.13 16.40 17.67
N GLN A 271 -20.45 16.14 18.94
CA GLN A 271 -20.98 17.17 19.85
C GLN A 271 -19.87 18.13 20.28
N ARG A 272 -18.69 17.59 20.60
CA ARG A 272 -17.52 18.39 21.01
C ARG A 272 -16.76 19.00 19.83
N ARG A 273 -17.00 18.51 18.61
CA ARG A 273 -16.32 18.91 17.37
C ARG A 273 -14.79 18.79 17.49
N LYS A 274 -14.32 17.70 18.10
CA LYS A 274 -12.90 17.37 18.27
C LYS A 274 -12.70 15.88 18.47
N PHE A 275 -11.47 15.40 18.34
CA PHE A 275 -11.12 14.06 18.80
C PHE A 275 -11.24 13.97 20.32
N HIS A 276 -11.74 12.83 20.79
CA HIS A 276 -12.00 12.60 22.21
C HIS A 276 -11.65 11.17 22.61
N VAL A 277 -10.86 11.05 23.69
CA VAL A 277 -10.64 9.78 24.38
C VAL A 277 -11.86 9.50 25.26
N HIS A 278 -12.71 8.57 24.82
CA HIS A 278 -13.90 8.14 25.55
C HIS A 278 -13.65 6.90 26.42
N ASP A 279 -12.56 6.17 26.17
CA ASP A 279 -12.12 5.07 27.04
C ASP A 279 -10.67 5.23 27.45
N LYS A 280 -10.45 5.39 28.76
CA LYS A 280 -9.12 5.50 29.36
C LYS A 280 -8.62 4.17 29.94
N ARG A 281 -9.49 3.17 30.06
CA ARG A 281 -9.21 1.89 30.74
C ARG A 281 -8.72 0.82 29.77
N GLY A 282 -8.14 1.23 28.63
CA GLY A 282 -7.96 0.42 27.44
C GLY A 282 -7.63 -1.06 27.71
N SER A 283 -8.25 -1.95 26.93
CA SER A 283 -8.11 -3.40 27.08
C SER A 283 -7.14 -3.99 26.07
N THR A 284 -6.46 -5.05 26.50
CA THR A 284 -5.85 -5.99 25.56
C THR A 284 -6.95 -6.75 24.84
N LEU A 285 -6.91 -6.75 23.52
CA LEU A 285 -7.82 -7.50 22.66
C LEU A 285 -7.07 -8.56 21.89
N THR A 286 -7.79 -9.59 21.45
CA THR A 286 -7.22 -10.70 20.69
C THR A 286 -8.02 -10.91 19.41
N THR A 287 -7.34 -11.18 18.30
CA THR A 287 -7.94 -11.59 17.03
C THR A 287 -7.16 -12.75 16.42
N ALA A 288 -7.74 -13.40 15.42
CA ALA A 288 -7.08 -14.42 14.62
C ALA A 288 -6.83 -13.87 13.20
N VAL A 289 -5.60 -14.06 12.71
CA VAL A 289 -5.24 -13.80 11.31
C VAL A 289 -5.22 -15.12 10.57
N THR A 290 -5.92 -15.20 9.45
CA THR A 290 -5.98 -16.40 8.59
C THR A 290 -5.35 -16.11 7.22
N PRO A 291 -4.94 -17.12 6.44
CA PRO A 291 -4.49 -16.87 5.06
C PRO A 291 -5.53 -16.16 4.19
N GLY A 292 -6.82 -16.43 4.43
CA GLY A 292 -7.93 -15.81 3.71
C GLY A 292 -8.19 -14.33 4.06
N ASP A 293 -7.51 -13.76 5.06
CA ASP A 293 -7.54 -12.33 5.32
C ASP A 293 -6.80 -11.53 4.24
N VAL A 294 -5.85 -12.17 3.52
CA VAL A 294 -5.24 -11.61 2.31
C VAL A 294 -6.08 -12.04 1.11
N GLU A 295 -6.80 -11.10 0.49
CA GLU A 295 -7.79 -11.43 -0.55
C GLU A 295 -7.18 -12.15 -1.78
N THR A 296 -5.93 -11.86 -2.12
CA THR A 296 -5.23 -12.54 -3.24
C THR A 296 -4.87 -14.00 -2.92
N LEU A 297 -4.88 -14.40 -1.65
CA LEU A 297 -4.61 -15.77 -1.19
C LEU A 297 -5.88 -16.53 -0.79
N ARG A 298 -7.03 -15.85 -0.77
CA ARG A 298 -8.33 -16.45 -0.42
C ARG A 298 -8.75 -17.45 -1.48
N GLN A 299 -9.03 -18.69 -1.07
CA GLN A 299 -9.64 -19.67 -1.97
C GLN A 299 -11.11 -19.31 -2.24
N PRO A 300 -11.62 -19.56 -3.47
CA PRO A 300 -13.05 -19.45 -3.74
C PRO A 300 -13.83 -20.31 -2.75
N ALA A 301 -14.92 -19.76 -2.18
CA ALA A 301 -15.78 -20.56 -1.32
C ALA A 301 -16.32 -21.74 -2.12
N HIS A 302 -16.11 -22.97 -1.65
CA HIS A 302 -16.82 -24.12 -2.20
C HIS A 302 -18.31 -23.86 -1.99
N SER A 303 -19.06 -23.68 -3.08
CA SER A 303 -20.51 -23.55 -3.03
C SER A 303 -21.11 -24.89 -2.58
N SER A 304 -21.25 -25.10 -1.28
CA SER A 304 -22.14 -26.12 -0.74
C SER A 304 -23.55 -25.53 -0.71
N ALA A 305 -24.19 -25.42 -1.86
CA ALA A 305 -25.62 -25.16 -1.94
C ALA A 305 -26.15 -25.84 -3.19
N ALA A 306 -26.88 -26.93 -2.99
CA ALA A 306 -27.96 -27.30 -3.90
C ALA A 306 -28.89 -26.09 -4.00
N ALA A 307 -28.93 -25.47 -5.17
CA ALA A 307 -29.92 -24.48 -5.51
C ALA A 307 -30.25 -24.67 -6.99
N ASP A 308 -31.54 -24.75 -7.24
CA ASP A 308 -32.16 -25.04 -8.52
C ASP A 308 -31.63 -24.15 -9.64
N ALA A 309 -31.60 -24.74 -10.82
CA ALA A 309 -31.29 -24.05 -12.06
C ALA A 309 -32.31 -22.93 -12.30
N ASP A 310 -31.84 -21.69 -12.19
CA ASP A 310 -32.29 -20.63 -13.08
C ASP A 310 -31.03 -19.94 -13.63
N ALA A 311 -30.86 -20.15 -14.93
CA ALA A 311 -29.78 -19.59 -15.71
C ALA A 311 -30.06 -18.12 -15.99
N ASP A 312 -29.18 -17.25 -15.51
CA ASP A 312 -28.77 -16.07 -16.27
C ASP A 312 -27.28 -15.84 -15.99
N GLY A 313 -26.50 -16.07 -17.05
CA GLY A 313 -25.05 -16.03 -17.00
C GLY A 313 -24.51 -14.60 -16.99
N ASP A 314 -23.73 -14.30 -15.96
CA ASP A 314 -22.53 -13.46 -16.13
C ASP A 314 -21.41 -14.10 -15.31
N GLY A 315 -20.42 -14.64 -16.02
CA GLY A 315 -19.26 -15.31 -15.45
C GLY A 315 -18.30 -14.31 -14.84
N GLY A 316 -18.60 -13.88 -13.61
CA GLY A 316 -17.74 -13.01 -12.82
C GLY A 316 -16.47 -13.72 -12.36
N SER A 317 -15.46 -13.79 -13.23
CA SER A 317 -14.08 -13.92 -12.78
C SER A 317 -13.74 -12.72 -11.90
N SER A 318 -13.06 -12.97 -10.78
CA SER A 318 -12.76 -11.97 -9.76
C SER A 318 -11.95 -10.81 -10.37
N ARG A 319 -12.61 -9.64 -10.57
CA ARG A 319 -11.99 -8.38 -11.02
C ARG A 319 -10.73 -7.97 -10.24
N TRP A 320 -10.49 -8.55 -9.06
CA TRP A 320 -9.32 -8.26 -8.22
C TRP A 320 -8.07 -9.02 -8.65
N ALA A 321 -8.21 -10.16 -9.32
CA ALA A 321 -7.08 -10.86 -9.94
C ALA A 321 -6.54 -10.06 -11.13
N ASP A 322 -7.44 -9.47 -11.93
CA ASP A 322 -7.06 -8.62 -13.07
C ASP A 322 -6.42 -7.30 -12.63
N ALA A 323 -6.85 -6.71 -11.51
CA ALA A 323 -6.22 -5.52 -10.94
C ALA A 323 -4.81 -5.80 -10.37
N ALA A 324 -4.58 -7.00 -9.81
CA ALA A 324 -3.24 -7.43 -9.39
C ALA A 324 -2.31 -7.66 -10.60
N ALA A 325 -2.83 -8.26 -11.69
CA ALA A 325 -2.10 -8.41 -12.95
C ALA A 325 -1.74 -7.05 -13.59
N ALA A 326 -2.66 -6.07 -13.56
CA ALA A 326 -2.40 -4.70 -14.05
C ALA A 326 -1.38 -3.92 -13.20
N ALA A 327 -1.16 -4.30 -11.95
CA ALA A 327 -0.14 -3.75 -11.06
C ALA A 327 1.26 -4.41 -11.23
N GLY A 328 1.44 -5.26 -12.25
CA GLY A 328 2.71 -5.94 -12.51
C GLY A 328 2.99 -7.11 -11.57
N VAL A 329 1.95 -7.66 -10.92
CA VAL A 329 2.04 -8.92 -10.19
C VAL A 329 1.76 -10.05 -11.19
N ASP A 330 2.82 -10.56 -11.83
CA ASP A 330 2.73 -11.75 -12.69
C ASP A 330 2.46 -13.00 -11.84
N GLY A 331 1.20 -13.18 -11.47
CA GLY A 331 0.69 -14.46 -11.03
C GLY A 331 0.52 -15.37 -12.24
N VAL A 332 1.28 -16.46 -12.29
CA VAL A 332 1.10 -17.52 -13.30
C VAL A 332 -0.35 -18.00 -13.23
N ALA A 333 -1.17 -17.62 -14.20
CA ALA A 333 -2.48 -18.21 -14.41
C ALA A 333 -2.25 -19.68 -14.77
N ALA A 334 -2.36 -20.57 -13.78
CA ALA A 334 -2.32 -22.01 -14.01
C ALA A 334 -3.53 -22.39 -14.85
N ALA A 335 -3.28 -22.85 -16.08
CA ALA A 335 -4.31 -23.49 -16.90
C ALA A 335 -4.96 -24.61 -16.09
N ALA A 336 -6.30 -24.64 -16.08
CA ALA A 336 -7.07 -25.63 -15.32
C ALA A 336 -6.68 -27.05 -15.73
N ALA A 337 -5.89 -27.72 -14.88
CA ALA A 337 -5.65 -29.14 -14.95
C ALA A 337 -6.94 -29.90 -14.55
N PRO A 338 -7.17 -31.11 -15.10
CA PRO A 338 -8.36 -31.91 -14.77
C PRO A 338 -8.44 -32.18 -13.25
N PRO A 339 -9.64 -32.42 -12.70
CA PRO A 339 -9.87 -32.48 -11.26
C PRO A 339 -9.11 -33.65 -10.62
N GLN A 340 -7.91 -33.35 -10.14
CA GLN A 340 -7.18 -34.14 -9.16
C GLN A 340 -7.74 -33.78 -7.77
N GLN A 341 -7.83 -34.75 -6.86
CA GLN A 341 -8.21 -34.51 -5.46
C GLN A 341 -7.43 -33.30 -4.92
N GLN A 342 -8.15 -32.20 -4.68
CA GLN A 342 -7.53 -30.90 -4.44
C GLN A 342 -6.83 -30.94 -3.08
N GLN A 343 -5.52 -31.14 -3.10
CA GLN A 343 -4.70 -31.17 -1.89
C GLN A 343 -4.81 -29.80 -1.21
N GLN A 344 -5.12 -29.78 0.09
CA GLN A 344 -5.36 -28.54 0.81
C GLN A 344 -4.10 -27.65 0.76
N GLN A 345 -4.24 -26.44 0.22
CA GLN A 345 -3.15 -25.47 0.17
C GLN A 345 -2.72 -25.09 1.59
N LEU A 346 -1.42 -25.20 1.85
CA LEU A 346 -0.80 -24.77 3.10
C LEU A 346 -0.11 -23.42 2.93
N PHE A 347 0.06 -22.71 4.04
CA PHE A 347 0.69 -21.39 4.11
C PHE A 347 1.67 -21.35 5.28
N ALA A 348 2.85 -20.76 5.05
CA ALA A 348 3.72 -20.32 6.13
C ALA A 348 3.28 -18.92 6.56
N MET A 349 3.02 -18.75 7.85
CA MET A 349 2.63 -17.47 8.44
C MET A 349 3.66 -17.05 9.48
N TYR A 350 4.12 -15.80 9.40
CA TYR A 350 5.11 -15.24 10.32
C TYR A 350 4.55 -14.01 11.02
N ARG A 351 4.61 -14.01 12.35
CA ARG A 351 4.20 -12.88 13.20
C ARG A 351 5.43 -12.07 13.58
N TYR A 352 5.44 -10.79 13.24
CA TYR A 352 6.61 -9.93 13.35
C TYR A 352 7.06 -9.71 14.80
N ASP A 353 6.16 -9.34 15.71
CA ASP A 353 6.53 -8.95 17.09
C ASP A 353 7.04 -10.12 17.95
N THR A 354 6.46 -11.31 17.80
CA THR A 354 6.87 -12.51 18.56
C THR A 354 7.80 -13.43 17.80
N GLU A 355 8.11 -13.09 16.55
CA GLU A 355 8.85 -13.92 15.61
C GLU A 355 8.29 -15.34 15.45
N GLU A 356 6.98 -15.54 15.65
CA GLU A 356 6.33 -16.85 15.56
C GLU A 356 6.19 -17.25 14.09
N LEU A 357 6.67 -18.46 13.74
CA LEU A 357 6.47 -19.07 12.43
C LEU A 357 5.55 -20.29 12.58
N ALA A 358 4.43 -20.30 11.87
CA ALA A 358 3.52 -21.44 11.83
C ALA A 358 3.20 -21.84 10.38
N VAL A 359 3.03 -23.14 10.13
CA VAL A 359 2.44 -23.64 8.88
C VAL A 359 1.00 -24.02 9.14
N VAL A 360 0.08 -23.41 8.40
CA VAL A 360 -1.35 -23.60 8.59
C VAL A 360 -2.04 -23.94 7.27
N PRO A 361 -3.16 -24.69 7.31
CA PRO A 361 -4.05 -24.78 6.16
C PRO A 361 -4.77 -23.45 5.93
N SER A 362 -5.48 -23.32 4.80
CA SER A 362 -6.32 -22.16 4.47
C SER A 362 -7.34 -21.77 5.55
N SER A 363 -7.79 -22.74 6.37
CA SER A 363 -8.71 -22.53 7.50
C SER A 363 -8.02 -22.28 8.86
N GLY A 364 -6.69 -22.41 8.92
CA GLY A 364 -5.92 -22.18 10.14
C GLY A 364 -5.62 -20.70 10.38
N SER A 365 -5.06 -20.39 11.54
CA SER A 365 -4.79 -19.00 11.93
C SER A 365 -3.64 -18.86 12.91
N ILE A 366 -3.10 -17.64 13.02
CA ILE A 366 -2.24 -17.18 14.13
C ILE A 366 -3.04 -16.21 15.00
N SER A 367 -2.92 -16.36 16.32
CA SER A 367 -3.55 -15.48 17.30
C SER A 367 -2.68 -14.25 17.57
N VAL A 368 -3.29 -13.06 17.55
CA VAL A 368 -2.61 -11.78 17.80
C VAL A 368 -3.31 -11.07 18.95
N ALA A 369 -2.59 -10.79 20.02
CA ALA A 369 -3.08 -10.09 21.20
C ALA A 369 -2.36 -8.74 21.37
N LEU A 370 -3.12 -7.65 21.43
CA LEU A 370 -2.58 -6.28 21.46
C LEU A 370 -3.17 -5.46 22.58
N GLY A 371 -2.29 -4.84 23.38
CA GLY A 371 -2.67 -3.79 24.32
C GLY A 371 -3.16 -2.52 23.61
N PRO A 372 -3.65 -1.52 24.36
CA PRO A 372 -4.15 -0.27 23.79
C PRO A 372 -3.11 0.43 22.92
N SER A 373 -3.50 0.89 21.72
CA SER A 373 -2.59 1.49 20.73
C SER A 373 -1.43 0.58 20.29
N GLY A 374 -1.52 -0.73 20.56
CA GLY A 374 -0.58 -1.73 20.06
C GLY A 374 -0.81 -2.06 18.58
N SER A 375 0.24 -2.55 17.94
CA SER A 375 0.23 -2.97 16.53
C SER A 375 1.17 -4.15 16.30
N ASP A 376 0.86 -4.96 15.29
CA ASP A 376 1.69 -6.08 14.84
C ASP A 376 1.46 -6.35 13.35
N LEU A 377 2.35 -7.13 12.73
CA LEU A 377 2.29 -7.49 11.32
C LEU A 377 2.38 -9.02 11.20
N VAL A 378 1.56 -9.58 10.32
CA VAL A 378 1.58 -11.00 9.97
C VAL A 378 1.83 -11.14 8.48
N TRP A 379 2.87 -11.88 8.12
CA TRP A 379 3.18 -12.21 6.73
C TRP A 379 2.64 -13.59 6.40
N VAL A 380 2.09 -13.75 5.20
CA VAL A 380 1.43 -14.98 4.75
C VAL A 380 2.01 -15.38 3.41
N SER A 381 2.75 -16.50 3.36
CA SER A 381 3.31 -17.03 2.12
C SER A 381 2.70 -18.38 1.76
N PRO A 382 2.24 -18.59 0.52
CA PRO A 382 1.82 -19.91 0.07
C PRO A 382 3.00 -20.88 0.08
N LEU A 383 2.73 -22.12 0.51
CA LEU A 383 3.70 -23.21 0.51
C LEU A 383 3.77 -23.85 -0.87
N GLN A 384 4.97 -23.91 -1.45
CA GLN A 384 5.25 -24.65 -2.68
C GLN A 384 5.79 -26.03 -2.31
N VAL A 385 5.43 -27.06 -3.08
CA VAL A 385 5.82 -28.45 -2.81
C VAL A 385 6.45 -29.07 -4.05
N CYS A 386 7.62 -29.69 -3.89
CA CYS A 386 8.33 -30.44 -4.93
C CYS A 386 8.93 -31.72 -4.34
N GLY A 387 8.34 -32.87 -4.67
CA GLY A 387 8.73 -34.14 -4.06
C GLY A 387 8.49 -34.13 -2.56
N SER A 388 9.54 -34.32 -1.76
CA SER A 388 9.48 -34.27 -0.29
C SER A 388 9.81 -32.89 0.31
N VAL A 389 10.09 -31.90 -0.54
CA VAL A 389 10.49 -30.55 -0.11
C VAL A 389 9.28 -29.63 -0.18
N SER A 390 9.03 -28.91 0.91
CA SER A 390 8.08 -27.81 0.98
C SER A 390 8.82 -26.52 1.35
N PHE A 391 8.55 -25.45 0.61
CA PHE A 391 9.25 -24.17 0.74
C PHE A 391 8.29 -22.99 0.66
N ALA A 392 8.50 -21.97 1.50
CA ALA A 392 7.79 -20.69 1.42
C ALA A 392 8.70 -19.53 1.83
N PRO A 393 8.93 -18.53 0.98
CA PRO A 393 9.70 -17.34 1.35
C PRO A 393 8.88 -16.42 2.25
N LEU A 394 9.50 -15.76 3.23
CA LEU A 394 8.81 -14.79 4.09
C LEU A 394 9.33 -13.37 3.87
N GLY A 395 10.64 -13.17 3.82
CA GLY A 395 11.24 -11.88 3.49
C GLY A 395 12.32 -11.41 4.46
N LEU A 396 12.63 -10.11 4.40
CA LEU A 396 13.63 -9.47 5.26
C LEU A 396 13.05 -9.18 6.66
N VAL A 397 13.45 -9.93 7.68
CA VAL A 397 12.82 -9.90 9.02
C VAL A 397 13.04 -8.59 9.79
N ASP A 398 14.06 -7.82 9.42
CA ASP A 398 14.34 -6.53 10.04
C ASP A 398 13.46 -5.39 9.48
N MET A 399 12.60 -5.68 8.49
CA MET A 399 11.72 -4.70 7.82
C MET A 399 10.25 -4.98 8.17
N PHE A 400 9.43 -3.95 8.36
CA PHE A 400 7.99 -4.12 8.62
C PHE A 400 7.25 -4.82 7.46
N ASN A 401 7.52 -4.44 6.21
CA ASN A 401 7.05 -5.18 5.03
C ASN A 401 8.18 -5.97 4.37
N GLY A 402 8.84 -6.84 5.15
CA GLY A 402 9.93 -7.69 4.67
C GLY A 402 9.54 -8.58 3.48
N GLY A 403 8.29 -9.03 3.42
CA GLY A 403 7.76 -9.80 2.29
C GLY A 403 7.76 -9.05 0.96
N GLY A 404 7.78 -7.71 0.98
CA GLY A 404 7.96 -6.88 -0.22
C GLY A 404 9.35 -7.04 -0.87
N ALA A 405 10.32 -7.63 -0.17
CA ALA A 405 11.62 -7.96 -0.73
C ALA A 405 11.57 -9.14 -1.71
N VAL A 406 10.54 -9.99 -1.64
CA VAL A 406 10.43 -11.20 -2.46
C VAL A 406 9.75 -10.85 -3.79
N GLY A 407 10.55 -10.68 -4.85
CA GLY A 407 10.06 -10.38 -6.19
C GLY A 407 9.46 -11.61 -6.89
N SER A 408 10.08 -12.79 -6.70
CA SER A 408 9.57 -14.06 -7.20
C SER A 408 10.12 -15.23 -6.40
N CYS A 409 9.42 -16.37 -6.44
CA CYS A 409 9.87 -17.62 -5.85
C CYS A 409 9.29 -18.81 -6.62
N GLN A 410 10.16 -19.75 -7.01
CA GLN A 410 9.76 -20.99 -7.65
C GLN A 410 10.54 -22.17 -7.07
N LEU A 411 9.83 -23.17 -6.56
CA LEU A 411 10.39 -24.47 -6.18
C LEU A 411 10.15 -25.46 -7.32
N ALA A 412 11.22 -26.03 -7.87
CA ALA A 412 11.14 -26.98 -8.96
C ALA A 412 12.18 -28.11 -8.84
N PRO A 413 11.97 -29.26 -9.51
CA PRO A 413 13.01 -30.26 -9.65
C PRO A 413 14.23 -29.68 -10.38
N ALA A 414 15.45 -30.06 -10.00
CA ALA A 414 16.65 -29.44 -10.57
C ALA A 414 16.78 -29.59 -12.10
N HIS A 415 16.23 -30.67 -12.67
CA HIS A 415 16.22 -30.91 -14.11
C HIS A 415 15.23 -30.02 -14.87
N ALA A 416 14.19 -29.49 -14.22
CA ALA A 416 13.19 -28.62 -14.84
C ALA A 416 13.71 -27.18 -15.03
N HIS A 417 14.52 -26.66 -14.10
CA HIS A 417 15.16 -25.34 -14.25
C HIS A 417 16.17 -25.28 -15.41
N ALA A 418 16.71 -26.42 -15.86
CA ALA A 418 17.58 -26.47 -17.02
C ALA A 418 16.84 -26.31 -18.37
N GLN A 419 15.53 -26.63 -18.42
CA GLN A 419 14.74 -26.65 -19.66
C GLN A 419 14.01 -25.32 -19.93
N THR A 420 13.54 -24.61 -18.91
CA THR A 420 12.93 -23.27 -19.06
C THR A 420 13.94 -22.22 -19.55
N ALA A 421 15.22 -22.36 -19.21
CA ALA A 421 16.29 -21.49 -19.69
C ALA A 421 16.64 -21.70 -21.18
N ALA A 422 16.48 -22.92 -21.71
CA ALA A 422 16.75 -23.24 -23.12
C ALA A 422 15.68 -22.68 -24.08
N ALA A 423 14.41 -22.60 -23.63
CA ALA A 423 13.33 -22.02 -24.42
C ALA A 423 13.45 -20.49 -24.58
N ALA A 424 13.98 -19.79 -23.57
CA ALA A 424 14.18 -18.34 -23.60
C ALA A 424 15.34 -17.91 -24.54
N ALA A 425 16.31 -18.78 -24.79
CA ALA A 425 17.45 -18.50 -25.66
C ALA A 425 17.17 -18.65 -27.17
N GLY A 426 16.00 -19.22 -27.54
CA GLY A 426 15.61 -19.47 -28.95
C GLY A 426 14.74 -18.37 -29.59
N GLY A 427 14.33 -17.34 -28.82
CA GLY A 427 13.45 -16.26 -29.29
C GLY A 427 14.23 -15.06 -29.82
N ASN A 428 14.23 -14.87 -31.13
CA ASN A 428 14.83 -13.70 -31.77
C ASN A 428 13.86 -12.50 -31.70
N GLY A 429 14.07 -11.56 -30.77
CA GLY A 429 13.23 -10.35 -30.68
C GLY A 429 13.51 -9.51 -29.44
N GLY A 430 13.87 -8.24 -29.62
CA GLY A 430 14.34 -7.34 -28.57
C GLY A 430 13.30 -7.02 -27.50
N SER A 431 13.61 -7.39 -26.27
CA SER A 431 13.11 -6.76 -25.04
C SER A 431 14.17 -6.97 -23.96
N ARG A 432 14.64 -5.88 -23.34
CA ARG A 432 15.54 -5.92 -22.19
C ARG A 432 14.73 -6.26 -20.94
N GLY A 433 14.38 -7.54 -20.81
CA GLY A 433 13.91 -8.15 -19.56
C GLY A 433 14.98 -9.12 -19.06
N SER A 434 15.41 -8.93 -17.81
CA SER A 434 16.40 -9.75 -17.11
C SER A 434 15.93 -11.20 -16.98
N SER A 435 16.27 -12.04 -17.96
CA SER A 435 16.01 -13.49 -17.93
C SER A 435 17.22 -14.22 -17.33
N SER A 436 16.95 -15.07 -16.34
CA SER A 436 17.92 -15.96 -15.72
C SER A 436 18.54 -16.89 -16.77
N SER A 437 19.86 -16.77 -16.95
CA SER A 437 20.62 -17.39 -18.04
C SER A 437 20.93 -18.88 -17.76
N PRO A 438 21.07 -19.74 -18.79
CA PRO A 438 21.47 -21.17 -18.67
C PRO A 438 22.80 -21.44 -17.95
N VAL A 439 23.59 -20.41 -17.64
CA VAL A 439 24.82 -20.50 -16.82
C VAL A 439 24.53 -20.93 -15.37
N VAL A 440 23.33 -20.60 -14.87
CA VAL A 440 22.98 -20.68 -13.44
C VAL A 440 22.69 -22.13 -12.98
N ALA A 441 22.01 -22.94 -13.81
CA ALA A 441 21.71 -24.34 -13.49
C ALA A 441 22.95 -25.26 -13.53
N ALA A 442 23.90 -24.98 -14.43
CA ALA A 442 25.17 -25.71 -14.50
C ALA A 442 26.09 -25.40 -13.31
N ALA A 443 26.09 -24.14 -12.84
CA ALA A 443 26.83 -23.72 -11.64
C ALA A 443 26.27 -24.36 -10.36
N ALA A 444 24.94 -24.47 -10.22
CA ALA A 444 24.29 -25.15 -9.08
C ALA A 444 24.63 -26.65 -8.99
N ALA A 445 24.73 -27.34 -10.13
CA ALA A 445 25.11 -28.76 -10.19
C ALA A 445 26.60 -29.00 -9.85
N ALA A 446 27.50 -28.10 -10.27
CA ALA A 446 28.93 -28.17 -9.93
C ALA A 446 29.20 -27.90 -8.43
N ALA A 447 28.33 -27.13 -7.78
CA ALA A 447 28.48 -26.75 -6.38
C ALA A 447 28.22 -27.91 -5.39
N VAL A 448 27.27 -28.80 -5.65
CA VAL A 448 26.72 -29.67 -4.59
C VAL A 448 27.42 -31.03 -4.46
N GLY A 449 28.41 -31.34 -5.30
CA GLY A 449 29.05 -32.68 -5.31
C GLY A 449 28.08 -33.78 -5.76
N GLY A 450 27.06 -33.41 -6.55
CA GLY A 450 25.97 -34.24 -7.05
C GLY A 450 24.84 -33.36 -7.60
N SER A 451 23.95 -33.90 -8.43
CA SER A 451 22.81 -33.15 -8.97
C SER A 451 21.76 -32.92 -7.87
N PRO A 452 21.36 -31.67 -7.56
CA PRO A 452 20.30 -31.42 -6.59
C PRO A 452 18.98 -32.09 -7.02
N ARG A 453 18.13 -32.49 -6.06
CA ARG A 453 16.80 -33.04 -6.36
C ARG A 453 15.78 -31.94 -6.61
N ALA A 454 15.84 -30.87 -5.83
CA ALA A 454 14.98 -29.70 -5.95
C ALA A 454 15.77 -28.41 -5.72
N VAL A 455 15.28 -27.32 -6.30
CA VAL A 455 15.84 -25.98 -6.15
C VAL A 455 14.70 -25.00 -5.94
N ALA A 456 14.80 -24.18 -4.87
CA ALA A 456 13.98 -22.98 -4.74
C ALA A 456 14.78 -21.79 -5.28
N ALA A 457 14.32 -21.20 -6.37
CA ALA A 457 14.90 -20.01 -6.98
C ALA A 457 14.09 -18.76 -6.59
N LEU A 458 14.76 -17.72 -6.09
CA LEU A 458 14.14 -16.48 -5.65
C LEU A 458 14.82 -15.27 -6.31
N GLN A 459 14.04 -14.24 -6.59
CA GLN A 459 14.56 -12.89 -6.85
C GLN A 459 14.24 -12.01 -5.65
N LEU A 460 15.27 -11.41 -5.06
CA LEU A 460 15.14 -10.58 -3.86
C LEU A 460 15.56 -9.13 -4.13
N LYS A 461 14.92 -8.20 -3.43
CA LYS A 461 15.29 -6.79 -3.33
C LYS A 461 15.60 -6.39 -1.88
N GLY A 462 16.76 -5.81 -1.63
CA GLY A 462 17.21 -5.33 -0.32
C GLY A 462 18.41 -6.11 0.23
N CYS A 463 18.64 -5.99 1.53
CA CYS A 463 19.73 -6.65 2.25
C CYS A 463 19.35 -6.85 3.73
N GLY A 464 20.11 -7.70 4.43
CA GLY A 464 19.89 -8.07 5.83
C GLY A 464 19.44 -9.52 6.00
N ARG A 465 18.90 -9.86 7.17
CA ARG A 465 18.45 -11.21 7.50
C ARG A 465 17.21 -11.58 6.69
N PHE A 466 17.30 -12.67 5.93
CA PHE A 466 16.18 -13.24 5.19
C PHE A 466 15.66 -14.51 5.87
N LEU A 467 14.33 -14.63 5.95
CA LEU A 467 13.65 -15.80 6.50
C LEU A 467 12.81 -16.50 5.42
N ALA A 468 12.85 -17.82 5.44
CA ALA A 468 11.93 -18.71 4.74
C ALA A 468 11.55 -19.91 5.61
N TYR A 469 10.44 -20.55 5.29
CA TYR A 469 10.13 -21.90 5.75
C TYR A 469 10.74 -22.93 4.79
N SER A 470 11.36 -23.98 5.33
CA SER A 470 11.88 -25.12 4.57
C SER A 470 11.69 -26.41 5.35
N SER A 471 10.86 -27.34 4.85
CA SER A 471 10.54 -28.61 5.53
C SER A 471 11.70 -29.62 5.58
N VAL A 472 12.76 -29.35 4.82
CA VAL A 472 13.98 -30.15 4.75
C VAL A 472 15.16 -29.21 4.89
N ARG A 473 16.23 -29.67 5.56
CA ARG A 473 17.48 -28.91 5.63
C ARG A 473 18.05 -28.70 4.21
N PRO A 474 18.31 -27.45 3.79
CA PRO A 474 19.01 -27.21 2.53
C PRO A 474 20.40 -27.84 2.53
N ALA A 475 20.86 -28.27 1.37
CA ALA A 475 22.25 -28.68 1.18
C ALA A 475 23.16 -27.45 1.03
N ARG A 476 22.71 -26.42 0.29
CA ARG A 476 23.42 -25.15 0.10
C ARG A 476 22.43 -24.01 -0.14
N VAL A 477 22.84 -22.81 0.23
CA VAL A 477 22.22 -21.55 -0.22
C VAL A 477 23.24 -20.82 -1.07
N LEU A 478 22.82 -20.38 -2.26
CA LEU A 478 23.62 -19.57 -3.17
C LEU A 478 23.01 -18.18 -3.30
N VAL A 479 23.83 -17.13 -3.25
CA VAL A 479 23.43 -15.75 -3.58
C VAL A 479 24.30 -15.29 -4.74
N ASN A 480 23.68 -14.96 -5.88
CA ASN A 480 24.37 -14.68 -7.14
C ASN A 480 25.43 -15.74 -7.47
N LEU A 481 25.05 -17.03 -7.35
CA LEU A 481 25.91 -18.21 -7.55
C LEU A 481 27.03 -18.43 -6.54
N ASN A 482 27.22 -17.54 -5.56
CA ASN A 482 28.21 -17.69 -4.51
C ASN A 482 27.62 -18.42 -3.32
N SER A 483 28.39 -19.31 -2.70
CA SER A 483 27.95 -20.02 -1.50
C SER A 483 27.77 -19.05 -0.33
N HIS A 484 26.64 -19.15 0.35
CA HIS A 484 26.37 -18.41 1.58
C HIS A 484 26.12 -19.36 2.74
N ASN A 485 26.51 -18.92 3.94
CA ASN A 485 26.14 -19.58 5.17
C ASN A 485 24.65 -19.39 5.43
N PHE A 486 24.03 -20.41 6.00
CA PHE A 486 22.63 -20.38 6.41
C PHE A 486 22.47 -21.14 7.72
N GLU A 487 21.42 -20.78 8.45
CA GLU A 487 20.96 -21.48 9.64
C GLU A 487 19.64 -22.17 9.31
N TRP A 488 19.50 -23.42 9.73
CA TRP A 488 18.24 -24.15 9.61
C TRP A 488 17.93 -24.86 10.91
N ASP A 489 16.75 -24.57 11.46
CA ASP A 489 16.26 -25.17 12.70
C ASP A 489 15.31 -26.33 12.38
N GLU A 490 15.65 -27.53 12.86
CA GLU A 490 14.88 -28.75 12.62
C GLU A 490 13.51 -28.78 13.31
N PHE A 491 13.33 -28.02 14.39
CA PHE A 491 12.08 -28.00 15.15
C PHE A 491 11.07 -27.02 14.58
N THR A 492 11.56 -25.85 14.13
CA THR A 492 10.71 -24.78 13.60
C THR A 492 10.68 -24.74 12.07
N ASN A 493 11.57 -25.49 11.40
CA ASN A 493 11.78 -25.47 9.95
C ASN A 493 12.10 -24.07 9.39
N ARG A 494 12.64 -23.20 10.23
CA ARG A 494 13.13 -21.87 9.84
C ARG A 494 14.42 -22.01 9.08
N LEU A 495 14.48 -21.41 7.90
CA LEU A 495 15.70 -21.20 7.14
C LEU A 495 16.03 -19.71 7.17
N GLU A 496 17.19 -19.37 7.71
CA GLU A 496 17.68 -17.99 7.79
C GLU A 496 19.05 -17.86 7.14
N PHE A 497 19.28 -16.76 6.41
CA PHE A 497 20.58 -16.42 5.86
C PHE A 497 20.70 -14.91 5.62
N GLU A 498 21.95 -14.42 5.54
CA GLU A 498 22.23 -13.00 5.32
C GLU A 498 22.23 -12.68 3.82
N VAL A 499 21.41 -11.71 3.41
CA VAL A 499 21.43 -11.12 2.07
C VAL A 499 22.42 -9.94 2.09
N PRO A 500 23.53 -10.02 1.34
CA PRO A 500 24.54 -8.97 1.32
C PRO A 500 23.99 -7.69 0.68
N GLN A 501 24.51 -6.54 1.12
CA GLN A 501 24.21 -5.27 0.47
C GLN A 501 24.98 -5.16 -0.85
N LEU A 502 24.30 -5.47 -1.95
CA LEU A 502 24.84 -5.42 -3.31
C LEU A 502 24.47 -4.12 -4.03
N GLU A 503 25.20 -3.80 -5.08
CA GLU A 503 24.87 -2.68 -5.96
C GLU A 503 23.46 -2.89 -6.57
N GLY A 504 22.63 -1.84 -6.53
CA GLY A 504 21.22 -1.92 -6.98
C GLY A 504 20.28 -2.68 -6.04
N LEU A 505 20.77 -3.24 -4.92
CA LEU A 505 19.99 -4.00 -3.93
C LEU A 505 19.15 -5.12 -4.54
N GLN A 506 19.63 -5.78 -5.59
CA GLN A 506 18.97 -6.94 -6.20
C GLN A 506 19.88 -8.17 -6.18
N CYS A 507 19.31 -9.33 -5.91
CA CYS A 507 20.04 -10.60 -6.02
C CYS A 507 19.14 -11.77 -6.40
N GLU A 508 19.76 -12.77 -7.02
CA GLU A 508 19.18 -14.09 -7.23
C GLU A 508 19.65 -15.03 -6.11
N VAL A 509 18.70 -15.71 -5.48
CA VAL A 509 18.98 -16.70 -4.44
C VAL A 509 18.55 -18.08 -4.92
N GLN A 510 19.37 -19.09 -4.62
CA GLN A 510 19.03 -20.49 -4.84
C GLN A 510 19.22 -21.30 -3.58
N VAL A 511 18.16 -21.99 -3.14
CA VAL A 511 18.21 -22.96 -2.05
C VAL A 511 18.18 -24.35 -2.66
N LEU A 512 19.26 -25.11 -2.48
CA LEU A 512 19.48 -26.40 -3.13
C LEU A 512 19.20 -27.54 -2.16
N TYR A 513 18.50 -28.58 -2.62
CA TYR A 513 18.12 -29.77 -1.84
C TYR A 513 18.69 -31.04 -2.47
N GLN A 514 19.10 -32.01 -1.64
CA GLN A 514 19.68 -33.30 -2.05
C GLN A 514 18.71 -34.48 -1.95
#